data_AF-A0A966K7A3-F1
#
_entry.id   AF-A0A966K7A3-F1
#
_cell.length_a   1.000
_cell.length_b   1.000
_cell.length_c   1.000
_cell.angle_alpha   90.00
_cell.angle_beta   90.00
_cell.angle_gamma   90.00
#
_symmetry.space_group_name_H-M   'P 1'
#
loop_
_entity.id
_entity.type
_entity.pdbx_description
1 polymer ?
#
loop_
_entity_poly.entity_id
_entity_poly.type
_entity_poly.pdbx_seq_one_letter_code
_entity_poly.pdbx_strand_id
1 'polypeptide(L)'
;IDNIDFPEVDHVYISIGKKLGSSELMYIRKSERNDFIKIDFEYVLNIAKKSFNNGAKSIAIVSAIGADKTSKNLYLKTKGNMEDLVNEIGFTKTIFAQPSHLLGQRVDEEFKLDVSLIELGGKIFDPLMLGPLSDFRFIDAKYVAKAMVQKMNDNSEGLSILKYKDFVNA
;
A
#
# COMPACT_ATOMS: atom_id res chain seq x y z
N ILE A 1 -18.24 0.93 6.62
CA ILE A 1 -18.09 2.11 5.73
C ILE A 1 -19.40 2.44 5.00
N ASP A 2 -20.37 1.52 5.03
CA ASP A 2 -21.49 1.51 4.08
C ASP A 2 -22.53 2.61 4.36
N ASN A 3 -22.65 3.06 5.61
CA ASN A 3 -23.60 4.11 6.02
C ASN A 3 -22.97 5.49 6.22
N ILE A 4 -21.76 5.71 5.67
CA ILE A 4 -21.08 7.01 5.74
C ILE A 4 -21.31 7.74 4.41
N ASP A 5 -21.82 8.97 4.52
CA ASP A 5 -21.86 9.94 3.42
C ASP A 5 -20.47 10.56 3.27
N PHE A 6 -19.93 10.46 2.05
CA PHE A 6 -18.60 10.99 1.77
C PHE A 6 -18.72 12.46 1.35
N PRO A 7 -17.84 13.35 1.85
CA PRO A 7 -17.79 14.71 1.35
C PRO A 7 -17.39 14.73 -0.13
N GLU A 8 -17.76 15.79 -0.82
CA GLU A 8 -17.19 16.09 -2.15
C GLU A 8 -15.70 16.45 -1.98
N VAL A 9 -14.84 15.75 -2.70
CA VAL A 9 -13.38 15.90 -2.63
C VAL A 9 -12.78 15.69 -4.01
N ASP A 10 -11.67 16.36 -4.33
CA ASP A 10 -10.94 16.16 -5.58
C ASP A 10 -9.99 14.96 -5.52
N HIS A 11 -9.40 14.72 -4.34
CA HIS A 11 -8.32 13.76 -4.11
C HIS A 11 -8.60 12.84 -2.92
N VAL A 12 -8.23 11.57 -3.06
CA VAL A 12 -8.45 10.55 -2.03
C VAL A 12 -7.14 9.84 -1.72
N TYR A 13 -6.84 9.65 -0.44
CA TYR A 13 -5.71 8.84 0.03
C TYR A 13 -6.24 7.68 0.87
N ILE A 14 -5.84 6.45 0.52
CA ILE A 14 -6.23 5.25 1.26
C ILE A 14 -4.97 4.55 1.80
N SER A 15 -4.83 4.54 3.12
CA SER A 15 -3.74 3.88 3.85
C SER A 15 -4.25 2.83 4.87
N ILE A 16 -5.50 2.40 4.71
CA ILE A 16 -6.07 1.34 5.56
C ILE A 16 -5.52 -0.03 5.17
N GLY A 17 -5.37 -0.89 6.16
CA GLY A 17 -4.97 -2.28 6.00
C GLY A 17 -5.01 -2.99 7.34
N LYS A 18 -5.26 -4.30 7.33
CA LYS A 18 -5.15 -5.13 8.52
C LYS A 18 -3.69 -5.17 8.95
N LYS A 19 -3.46 -5.05 10.25
CA LYS A 19 -2.13 -5.26 10.82
C LYS A 19 -1.72 -6.71 10.62
N LEU A 20 -0.62 -6.93 9.90
CA LEU A 20 -0.02 -8.24 9.68
C LEU A 20 1.42 -8.24 10.22
N GLY A 21 1.83 -9.34 10.85
CA GLY A 21 3.23 -9.64 11.14
C GLY A 21 3.95 -10.31 9.97
N SER A 22 5.27 -10.46 10.08
CA SER A 22 6.11 -11.00 9.02
C SER A 22 5.69 -12.41 8.55
N SER A 23 5.29 -13.28 9.49
CA SER A 23 4.80 -14.62 9.13
C SER A 23 3.47 -14.58 8.37
N GLU A 24 2.62 -13.59 8.65
CA GLU A 24 1.29 -13.47 8.03
C GLU A 24 1.39 -12.90 6.62
N LEU A 25 2.39 -12.05 6.35
CA LEU A 25 2.74 -11.64 4.98
C LEU A 25 3.11 -12.85 4.10
N MET A 26 3.70 -13.90 4.68
CA MET A 26 3.97 -15.16 3.99
C MET A 26 2.73 -16.07 3.94
N TYR A 27 2.00 -16.17 5.05
CA TYR A 27 0.82 -17.02 5.16
C TYR A 27 -0.20 -16.50 6.18
N ILE A 28 -1.32 -16.01 5.67
CA ILE A 28 -2.47 -15.63 6.50
C ILE A 28 -3.26 -16.89 6.88
N ARG A 29 -3.37 -17.11 8.20
CA ARG A 29 -4.15 -18.22 8.79
C ARG A 29 -5.59 -18.19 8.29
N LYS A 30 -6.18 -19.36 8.04
CA LYS A 30 -7.53 -19.47 7.46
C LYS A 30 -8.59 -18.66 8.22
N SER A 31 -8.54 -18.65 9.56
CA SER A 31 -9.46 -17.89 10.41
C SER A 31 -9.40 -16.38 10.17
N GLU A 32 -8.22 -15.86 9.81
CA GLU A 32 -7.96 -14.43 9.67
C GLU A 32 -8.20 -13.89 8.26
N ARG A 33 -8.42 -14.78 7.28
CA ARG A 33 -8.48 -14.42 5.86
C ARG A 33 -9.67 -13.54 5.53
N ASN A 34 -10.85 -13.83 6.08
CA ASN A 34 -12.05 -13.06 5.81
C ASN A 34 -11.90 -11.63 6.30
N ASP A 35 -11.39 -11.46 7.52
CA ASP A 35 -11.13 -10.14 8.08
C ASP A 35 -10.07 -9.37 7.31
N PHE A 36 -9.00 -10.05 6.86
CA PHE A 36 -8.00 -9.45 5.99
C PHE A 36 -8.61 -8.97 4.67
N ILE A 37 -9.35 -9.83 3.97
CA ILE A 37 -9.98 -9.50 2.68
C ILE A 37 -10.98 -8.34 2.86
N LYS A 38 -11.78 -8.37 3.93
CA LYS A 38 -12.74 -7.32 4.24
C LYS A 38 -12.05 -5.95 4.37
N ILE A 39 -10.92 -5.89 5.07
CA ILE A 39 -10.21 -4.62 5.32
C ILE A 39 -9.37 -4.19 4.11
N ASP A 40 -8.52 -5.07 3.59
CA ASP A 40 -7.53 -4.72 2.56
C ASP A 40 -8.09 -4.69 1.14
N PHE A 41 -9.31 -5.21 0.94
CA PHE A 41 -9.96 -5.24 -0.37
C PHE A 41 -11.35 -4.63 -0.33
N GLU A 42 -12.29 -5.17 0.45
CA GLU A 42 -13.69 -4.71 0.37
C GLU A 42 -13.84 -3.26 0.81
N TYR A 43 -13.25 -2.88 1.96
CA TYR A 43 -13.30 -1.50 2.44
C TYR A 43 -12.59 -0.54 1.48
N VAL A 44 -11.40 -0.92 0.99
CA VAL A 44 -10.64 -0.09 0.05
C VAL A 44 -11.45 0.16 -1.22
N LEU A 45 -12.02 -0.88 -1.81
CA LEU A 45 -12.81 -0.78 -3.03
C LEU A 45 -14.10 0.03 -2.82
N ASN A 46 -14.78 -0.17 -1.68
CA ASN A 46 -15.99 0.58 -1.36
C ASN A 46 -15.70 2.06 -1.14
N ILE A 47 -14.59 2.41 -0.46
CA ILE A 47 -14.14 3.79 -0.30
C ILE A 47 -13.83 4.40 -1.67
N ALA A 48 -13.05 3.71 -2.50
CA ALA A 48 -12.68 4.21 -3.83
C ALA A 48 -13.92 4.50 -4.69
N LYS A 49 -14.89 3.56 -4.75
CA LYS A 49 -16.13 3.75 -5.51
C LYS A 49 -16.97 4.91 -4.98
N LYS A 50 -17.14 5.00 -3.66
CA LYS A 50 -17.91 6.08 -3.04
C LYS A 50 -17.28 7.45 -3.30
N SER A 51 -15.97 7.58 -3.12
CA SER A 51 -15.30 8.85 -3.37
C SER A 51 -15.37 9.26 -4.84
N PHE A 52 -15.22 8.32 -5.77
CA PHE A 52 -15.38 8.58 -7.21
C PHE A 52 -16.78 9.10 -7.54
N ASN A 53 -17.82 8.43 -7.02
CA ASN A 53 -19.21 8.84 -7.21
C ASN A 53 -19.50 10.22 -6.60
N ASN A 54 -18.73 10.64 -5.59
CA ASN A 54 -18.82 11.96 -4.96
C ASN A 54 -17.80 12.97 -5.52
N GLY A 55 -17.32 12.76 -6.75
CA GLY A 55 -16.59 13.78 -7.51
C GLY A 55 -15.07 13.62 -7.55
N ALA A 56 -14.49 12.72 -6.76
CA ALA A 56 -13.04 12.53 -6.73
C ALA A 56 -12.47 12.15 -8.09
N LYS A 57 -11.45 12.90 -8.52
CA LYS A 57 -10.75 12.72 -9.80
C LYS A 57 -9.45 11.97 -9.66
N SER A 58 -8.89 11.95 -8.46
CA SER A 58 -7.62 11.28 -8.20
C SER A 58 -7.62 10.46 -6.93
N ILE A 59 -6.91 9.34 -6.96
CA ILE A 59 -6.78 8.43 -5.83
C ILE A 59 -5.34 7.96 -5.67
N ALA A 60 -4.88 7.88 -4.43
CA ALA A 60 -3.61 7.27 -4.06
C ALA A 60 -3.81 6.22 -2.96
N ILE A 61 -3.28 5.01 -3.17
CA ILE A 61 -3.47 3.88 -2.25
C ILE A 61 -2.13 3.26 -1.88
N VAL A 62 -1.95 2.96 -0.58
CA VAL A 62 -0.85 2.13 -0.09
C VAL A 62 -1.16 0.66 -0.40
N SER A 63 -0.44 0.11 -1.35
CA SER A 63 -0.45 -1.29 -1.75
C SER A 63 0.80 -2.01 -1.21
N ALA A 64 1.42 -2.89 -1.99
CA ALA A 64 2.58 -3.67 -1.59
C ALA A 64 3.47 -4.03 -2.78
N ILE A 65 4.77 -4.15 -2.55
CA ILE A 65 5.69 -4.69 -3.55
C ILE A 65 5.29 -6.12 -3.94
N GLY A 66 5.22 -6.38 -5.25
CA GLY A 66 4.83 -7.69 -5.78
C GLY A 66 3.33 -7.97 -5.75
N ALA A 67 2.49 -6.95 -5.55
CA ALA A 67 1.04 -7.07 -5.77
C ALA A 67 0.75 -7.63 -7.17
N ASP A 68 0.01 -8.73 -7.22
CA ASP A 68 -0.25 -9.48 -8.45
C ASP A 68 -1.48 -10.37 -8.24
N LYS A 69 -2.55 -10.13 -9.02
CA LYS A 69 -3.81 -10.92 -8.95
C LYS A 69 -3.63 -12.41 -9.21
N THR A 70 -2.54 -12.81 -9.86
CA THR A 70 -2.21 -14.21 -10.18
C THR A 70 -1.37 -14.90 -9.09
N SER A 71 -0.92 -14.15 -8.08
CA SER A 71 -0.08 -14.68 -7.01
C SER A 71 -0.74 -15.82 -6.23
N LYS A 72 0.05 -16.79 -5.79
CA LYS A 72 -0.38 -17.85 -4.87
C LYS A 72 -0.37 -17.38 -3.41
N ASN A 73 0.32 -16.28 -3.10
CA ASN A 73 0.30 -15.66 -1.79
C ASN A 73 -0.98 -14.82 -1.66
N LEU A 74 -1.80 -15.11 -0.64
CA LEU A 74 -3.08 -14.42 -0.43
C LEU A 74 -2.91 -12.90 -0.28
N TYR A 75 -1.88 -12.44 0.43
CA TYR A 75 -1.63 -11.00 0.63
C TYR A 75 -1.39 -10.29 -0.71
N LEU A 76 -0.44 -10.79 -1.50
CA LEU A 76 -0.10 -10.22 -2.80
C LEU A 76 -1.24 -10.34 -3.82
N LYS A 77 -1.98 -11.46 -3.77
CA LYS A 77 -3.17 -11.66 -4.59
C LYS A 77 -4.26 -10.66 -4.27
N THR A 78 -4.55 -10.44 -2.98
CA THR A 78 -5.57 -9.47 -2.55
C THR A 78 -5.17 -8.05 -2.95
N LYS A 79 -3.91 -7.66 -2.75
CA LYS A 79 -3.42 -6.35 -3.18
C LYS A 79 -3.49 -6.18 -4.70
N GLY A 80 -3.08 -7.18 -5.49
CA GLY A 80 -3.18 -7.12 -6.95
C GLY A 80 -4.61 -7.04 -7.47
N ASN A 81 -5.54 -7.83 -6.91
CA ASN A 81 -6.97 -7.71 -7.26
C ASN A 81 -7.55 -6.34 -6.89
N MET A 82 -7.12 -5.76 -5.76
CA MET A 82 -7.53 -4.41 -5.34
C MET A 82 -7.03 -3.37 -6.36
N GLU A 83 -5.76 -3.44 -6.75
CA GLU A 83 -5.18 -2.52 -7.73
C GLU A 83 -5.92 -2.57 -9.07
N ASP A 84 -6.19 -3.78 -9.58
CA ASP A 84 -6.90 -3.97 -10.85
C ASP A 84 -8.31 -3.35 -10.80
N LEU A 85 -9.10 -3.69 -9.79
CA LEU A 85 -10.48 -3.21 -9.69
C LEU A 85 -10.58 -1.72 -9.40
N VAL A 86 -9.63 -1.14 -8.65
CA VAL A 86 -9.59 0.32 -8.43
C VAL A 86 -9.23 1.03 -9.74
N ASN A 87 -8.30 0.48 -10.52
CA ASN A 87 -7.92 1.06 -11.81
C ASN A 87 -9.09 1.05 -12.82
N GLU A 88 -9.98 0.06 -12.75
CA GLU A 88 -11.20 -0.03 -13.56
C GLU A 88 -12.28 1.01 -13.20
N ILE A 89 -12.20 1.69 -12.05
CA ILE A 89 -13.20 2.70 -11.64
C ILE A 89 -13.19 3.92 -12.58
N GLY A 90 -12.03 4.27 -13.15
CA GLY A 90 -11.92 5.36 -14.12
C GLY A 90 -11.55 6.73 -13.52
N PHE A 91 -10.81 6.76 -12.40
CA PHE A 91 -10.16 7.99 -11.94
C PHE A 91 -9.24 8.57 -13.03
N THR A 92 -9.18 9.89 -13.13
CA THR A 92 -8.24 10.58 -14.04
C THR A 92 -6.79 10.30 -13.65
N LYS A 93 -6.52 10.16 -12.35
CA LYS A 93 -5.19 9.83 -11.81
C LYS A 93 -5.31 8.75 -10.74
N THR A 94 -4.58 7.65 -10.90
CA THR A 94 -4.53 6.55 -9.93
C THR A 94 -3.08 6.28 -9.55
N ILE A 95 -2.79 6.31 -8.25
CA ILE A 95 -1.44 6.08 -7.71
C ILE A 95 -1.48 4.86 -6.79
N PHE A 96 -0.68 3.84 -7.09
CA PHE A 96 -0.40 2.74 -6.17
C PHE A 96 1.02 2.87 -5.62
N ALA A 97 1.15 3.05 -4.32
CA ALA A 97 2.44 2.96 -3.65
C ALA A 97 2.70 1.51 -3.24
N GLN A 98 3.76 0.90 -3.74
CA GLN A 98 4.15 -0.48 -3.49
C GLN A 98 5.42 -0.56 -2.64
N PRO A 99 5.36 -0.23 -1.33
CA PRO A 99 6.48 -0.43 -0.42
C PRO A 99 6.72 -1.91 -0.14
N SER A 100 7.93 -2.23 0.32
CA SER A 100 8.26 -3.52 0.92
C SER A 100 7.77 -3.57 2.38
N HIS A 101 8.69 -3.53 3.35
CA HIS A 101 8.38 -3.30 4.75
C HIS A 101 8.52 -1.81 5.08
N LEU A 102 7.48 -1.30 5.74
CA LEU A 102 7.47 0.05 6.29
C LEU A 102 8.21 0.06 7.64
N LEU A 103 9.21 0.93 7.74
CA LEU A 103 9.89 1.25 8.99
C LEU A 103 9.16 2.38 9.70
N GLY A 104 9.09 2.30 11.03
CA GLY A 104 8.56 3.36 11.86
C GLY A 104 8.23 2.85 13.26
N GLN A 105 8.60 3.62 14.29
CA GLN A 105 8.12 3.39 15.64
C GLN A 105 6.61 3.67 15.68
N ARG A 106 5.81 2.65 16.02
CA ARG A 106 4.44 2.90 16.48
C ARG A 106 4.53 3.31 17.94
N VAL A 107 3.89 4.43 18.30
CA VAL A 107 3.94 5.06 19.63
C VAL A 107 3.57 4.09 20.76
N ASP A 108 2.81 3.03 20.44
CA ASP A 108 2.30 2.03 21.38
C ASP A 108 2.83 0.60 21.14
N GLU A 109 3.89 0.39 20.35
CA GLU A 109 4.48 -0.95 20.18
C GLU A 109 5.63 -1.22 21.15
N GLU A 110 5.41 -2.18 22.05
CA GLU A 110 6.50 -2.83 22.80
C GLU A 110 7.54 -3.37 21.80
N PHE A 111 8.82 -3.11 22.10
CA PHE A 111 9.97 -3.55 21.32
C PHE A 111 9.89 -5.06 21.04
N LYS A 112 9.56 -5.45 19.81
CA LYS A 112 9.64 -6.85 19.37
C LYS A 112 11.02 -7.09 18.79
N LEU A 113 11.81 -7.94 19.46
CA LEU A 113 13.17 -8.35 19.05
C LEU A 113 13.26 -8.79 17.58
N ASP A 114 12.19 -9.40 17.06
CA ASP A 114 12.11 -9.87 15.67
C ASP A 114 12.08 -8.72 14.65
N VAL A 115 11.46 -7.58 14.99
CA VAL A 115 11.47 -6.37 14.14
C VAL A 115 12.88 -5.79 14.08
N SER A 116 13.58 -5.71 15.22
CA SER A 116 14.95 -5.19 15.27
C SER A 116 15.96 -6.05 14.50
N LEU A 117 15.79 -7.37 14.48
CA LEU A 117 16.64 -8.29 13.70
C LEU A 117 16.39 -8.18 12.19
N ILE A 118 15.13 -8.03 11.78
CA ILE A 118 14.75 -7.80 10.39
C ILE A 118 15.27 -6.43 9.92
N GLU A 119 15.07 -5.36 10.71
CA GLU A 119 15.58 -4.01 10.42
C GLU A 119 17.11 -3.97 10.34
N LEU A 120 17.81 -4.70 11.21
CA LEU A 120 19.25 -4.81 11.20
C LEU A 120 19.74 -5.61 9.99
N GLY A 121 19.05 -6.71 9.65
CA GLY A 121 19.32 -7.51 8.44
C GLY A 121 19.12 -6.69 7.16
N GLY A 122 18.02 -5.95 7.06
CA GLY A 122 17.74 -5.04 5.94
C GLY A 122 18.89 -4.07 5.70
N LYS A 123 19.37 -3.37 6.73
CA LYS A 123 20.50 -2.44 6.61
C LYS A 123 21.82 -3.10 6.17
N ILE A 124 22.02 -4.37 6.50
CA ILE A 124 23.22 -5.14 6.10
C ILE A 124 23.11 -5.61 4.64
N PHE A 125 21.91 -5.99 4.18
CA PHE A 125 21.67 -6.47 2.82
C PHE A 125 21.31 -5.36 1.82
N ASP A 126 20.94 -4.17 2.30
CA ASP A 126 20.62 -3.00 1.47
C ASP A 126 21.72 -2.69 0.43
N PRO A 127 23.03 -2.67 0.76
CA PRO A 127 24.09 -2.43 -0.22
C PRO A 127 24.14 -3.47 -1.34
N LEU A 128 23.67 -4.70 -1.09
CA LEU A 128 23.65 -5.80 -2.06
C LEU A 128 22.40 -5.78 -2.96
N MET A 129 21.30 -5.18 -2.49
CA MET A 129 20.02 -5.11 -3.22
C MET A 129 20.04 -4.00 -4.29
N LEU A 130 20.83 -4.19 -5.35
CA LEU A 130 20.94 -3.26 -6.49
C LEU A 130 19.95 -3.59 -7.61
N GLY A 131 19.62 -2.61 -8.45
CA GLY A 131 18.72 -2.81 -9.60
C GLY A 131 17.28 -3.15 -9.16
N PRO A 132 16.60 -4.13 -9.78
CA PRO A 132 15.22 -4.52 -9.43
C PRO A 132 15.05 -4.98 -7.98
N LEU A 133 16.12 -5.48 -7.34
CA LEU A 133 16.08 -5.90 -5.94
C LEU A 133 15.96 -4.73 -4.97
N SER A 134 16.25 -3.50 -5.42
CA SER A 134 16.12 -2.31 -4.56
C SER A 134 14.68 -2.06 -4.07
N ASP A 135 13.68 -2.57 -4.79
CA ASP A 135 12.27 -2.44 -4.39
C ASP A 135 11.92 -3.24 -3.12
N PHE A 136 12.76 -4.19 -2.72
CA PHE A 136 12.59 -4.99 -1.50
C PHE A 136 13.23 -4.35 -0.26
N ARG A 137 13.97 -3.25 -0.43
CA ARG A 137 14.59 -2.53 0.68
C ARG A 137 13.54 -1.83 1.53
N PHE A 138 13.81 -1.74 2.82
CA PHE A 138 12.88 -1.16 3.77
C PHE A 138 12.81 0.35 3.64
N ILE A 139 11.64 0.92 3.92
CA ILE A 139 11.41 2.34 3.71
C ILE A 139 10.61 2.92 4.87
N ASP A 140 11.02 4.08 5.37
CA ASP A 140 10.24 4.81 6.38
C ASP A 140 8.92 5.29 5.76
N ALA A 141 7.80 5.09 6.47
CA ALA A 141 6.47 5.45 6.02
C ALA A 141 6.35 6.92 5.59
N LYS A 142 7.15 7.83 6.16
CA LYS A 142 7.17 9.24 5.78
C LYS A 142 7.57 9.45 4.31
N TYR A 143 8.50 8.64 3.77
CA TYR A 143 8.94 8.76 2.38
C TYR A 143 7.86 8.29 1.41
N VAL A 144 7.13 7.23 1.78
CA VAL A 144 5.98 6.74 1.00
C VAL A 144 4.89 7.81 0.97
N ALA A 145 4.54 8.39 2.11
CA ALA A 145 3.55 9.47 2.19
C ALA A 145 3.98 10.69 1.37
N LYS A 146 5.26 11.11 1.48
CA LYS A 146 5.80 12.24 0.72
C LYS A 146 5.71 12.01 -0.80
N ALA A 147 6.12 10.83 -1.26
CA ALA A 147 6.05 10.46 -2.68
C ALA A 147 4.61 10.44 -3.20
N MET A 148 3.67 9.88 -2.43
CA MET A 148 2.24 9.88 -2.80
C MET A 148 1.69 11.30 -2.95
N VAL A 149 1.99 12.20 -2.01
CA VAL A 149 1.53 13.60 -2.06
C VAL A 149 2.15 14.36 -3.22
N GLN A 150 3.46 14.19 -3.46
CA GLN A 150 4.12 14.82 -4.60
C GLN A 150 3.57 14.33 -5.94
N LYS A 151 3.35 13.01 -6.06
CA LYS A 151 2.77 12.43 -7.26
C LYS A 151 1.32 12.88 -7.48
N MET A 152 0.56 13.05 -6.40
CA MET A 152 -0.79 13.61 -6.48
C MET A 152 -0.77 15.04 -7.04
N ASN A 153 0.19 15.86 -6.59
CA ASN A 153 0.29 17.27 -6.94
C ASN A 153 0.99 17.56 -8.29
N ASP A 154 1.58 16.54 -8.95
CA ASP A 154 2.17 16.73 -10.27
C ASP A 154 1.10 16.82 -11.38
N ASN A 155 1.49 17.19 -12.60
CA ASN A 155 0.57 17.29 -13.75
C ASN A 155 0.38 15.98 -14.51
N SER A 156 0.89 14.84 -14.01
CA SER A 156 0.70 13.56 -14.69
C SER A 156 -0.75 13.09 -14.55
N GLU A 157 -1.21 12.23 -15.45
CA GLU A 157 -2.52 11.57 -15.38
C GLU A 157 -2.35 10.07 -15.63
N GLY A 158 -3.44 9.31 -15.47
CA GLY A 158 -3.46 7.87 -15.62
C GLY A 158 -2.88 7.14 -14.42
N LEU A 159 -2.40 5.91 -14.68
CA LEU A 159 -1.88 5.02 -13.66
C LEU A 159 -0.41 5.28 -13.37
N SER A 160 -0.06 5.42 -12.09
CA SER A 160 1.30 5.50 -11.58
C SER A 160 1.53 4.45 -10.49
N ILE A 161 2.59 3.65 -10.63
CA ILE A 161 3.03 2.70 -9.60
C ILE A 161 4.34 3.22 -9.02
N LEU A 162 4.32 3.60 -7.75
CA LEU A 162 5.49 4.09 -7.02
C LEU A 162 6.15 2.95 -6.27
N LYS A 163 7.47 2.82 -6.42
CA LYS A 163 8.29 1.81 -5.73
C LYS A 163 9.44 2.47 -4.97
N TYR A 164 10.38 1.68 -4.48
CA TYR A 164 11.42 2.14 -3.55
C TYR A 164 12.19 3.37 -4.06
N LYS A 165 12.59 3.36 -5.33
CA LYS A 165 13.31 4.49 -5.93
C LYS A 165 12.49 5.78 -5.95
N ASP A 166 11.18 5.68 -6.13
CA ASP A 166 10.29 6.85 -6.12
C ASP A 166 10.15 7.41 -4.70
N PHE A 167 10.16 6.54 -3.69
CA PHE A 167 10.07 6.96 -2.28
C PHE A 167 11.31 7.71 -1.81
N VAL A 168 12.50 7.21 -2.15
CA VAL A 168 13.76 7.83 -1.70
C VAL A 168 14.11 9.12 -2.43
N ASN A 169 13.54 9.34 -3.62
CA ASN A 169 13.77 10.54 -4.44
C ASN A 169 12.66 11.58 -4.30
N ALA A 170 11.69 11.35 -3.42
CA ALA A 170 10.63 12.30 -3.08
C ALA A 170 11.17 13.42 -2.18
#